data_AF-A0A349G7R8-F1
#
_entry.id   AF-A0A349G7R8-F1
#
_cell.length_a   1.000
_cell.length_b   1.000
_cell.length_c   1.000
_cell.angle_alpha   90.00
_cell.angle_beta   90.00
_cell.angle_gamma   90.00
#
_symmetry.space_group_name_H-M   'P 1'
#
loop_
_entity.id
_entity.type
_entity.pdbx_description
1 polymer ?
#
loop_
_entity_poly.entity_id
_entity_poly.type
_entity_poly.pdbx_seq_one_letter_code
_entity_poly.pdbx_strand_id
1 'polypeptide(L)'
;IESARAGEAGRGFAVVANEVTKLADESSRLALDIQKRIGDISNAMNSVVSEINEGVETTMTLKSSNQEAIGHLNAMVKGAEGMLSFIKNITISIEEQLKATETLAMNVDKLAGITADSQNATEEAGRDVEEHREKTMENVSLSKSIKGISTKLNNFVMKFDDALNEELFNTGEQLAEIMKAGKIDNAFLMQFSKETGISEFYITNGKGVTVLSNNPAGIGFTIEDDPQTQAYPFYAILKDPKHRVAQAMMRRDIDDKYFKFVGLSRTDESGIIQLGLSLEDIMKFRGRYARLK
;
A
#
# COMPACT_ATOMS: atom_id res chain seq x y z
N ILE A 1 -94.73 55.30 108.61
CA ILE A 1 -95.34 56.66 108.61
C ILE A 1 -96.67 56.64 109.39
N GLU A 2 -97.65 55.80 109.04
CA GLU A 2 -98.93 55.71 109.76
C GLU A 2 -98.82 55.19 111.21
N SER A 3 -97.83 54.35 111.53
CA SER A 3 -97.55 53.88 112.90
C SER A 3 -97.06 54.98 113.86
N ALA A 4 -96.43 56.04 113.34
CA ALA A 4 -96.00 57.20 114.14
C ALA A 4 -97.17 58.14 114.48
N ARG A 5 -98.27 58.08 113.71
CA ARG A 5 -99.50 58.85 113.92
C ARG A 5 -100.40 58.26 115.03
N ALA A 6 -100.27 56.97 115.35
CA ALA A 6 -101.11 56.26 116.33
C ALA A 6 -100.59 56.32 117.79
N GLY A 7 -99.55 57.11 118.09
CA GLY A 7 -99.03 57.27 119.45
C GLY A 7 -98.55 55.95 120.09
N GLU A 8 -98.80 55.76 121.39
CA GLU A 8 -98.34 54.56 122.12
C GLU A 8 -98.90 53.24 121.56
N ALA A 9 -100.13 53.22 121.03
CA ALA A 9 -100.74 52.03 120.44
C ALA A 9 -100.06 51.59 119.12
N GLY A 10 -99.35 52.50 118.44
CA GLY A 10 -98.64 52.24 117.17
C GLY A 10 -97.20 51.77 117.32
N ARG A 11 -96.66 51.73 118.55
CA ARG A 11 -95.23 51.51 118.83
C ARG A 11 -94.73 50.13 118.40
N GLY A 12 -95.55 49.08 118.58
CA GLY A 12 -95.25 47.72 118.09
C GLY A 12 -95.27 47.64 116.55
N PHE A 13 -96.24 48.28 115.89
CA PHE A 13 -96.31 48.35 114.43
C PHE A 13 -95.16 49.18 113.83
N ALA A 14 -94.68 50.21 114.53
CA ALA A 14 -93.53 51.00 114.10
C ALA A 14 -92.22 50.20 114.11
N VAL A 15 -92.03 49.32 115.10
CA VAL A 15 -90.87 48.41 115.17
C VAL A 15 -90.92 47.39 114.01
N VAL A 16 -92.08 46.77 113.77
CA VAL A 16 -92.25 45.82 112.67
C VAL A 16 -92.08 46.51 111.31
N ALA A 17 -92.62 47.72 111.12
CA ALA A 17 -92.46 48.47 109.88
C ALA A 17 -90.99 48.83 109.61
N ASN A 18 -90.23 49.25 110.64
CA ASN A 18 -88.79 49.51 110.51
C ASN A 18 -88.00 48.24 110.18
N GLU A 19 -88.38 47.09 110.74
CA GLU A 19 -87.74 45.81 110.44
C GLU A 19 -88.05 45.35 109.01
N VAL A 20 -89.28 45.57 108.54
CA VAL A 20 -89.68 45.33 107.15
C VAL A 20 -88.94 46.26 106.18
N THR A 21 -88.76 47.54 106.53
CA THR A 21 -87.93 48.47 105.72
C THR A 21 -86.47 48.02 105.66
N LYS A 22 -85.87 47.62 106.79
CA LYS A 22 -84.51 47.06 106.81
C LYS A 22 -84.37 45.81 105.97
N LEU A 23 -85.30 44.86 106.09
CA LEU A 23 -85.31 43.64 105.29
C LEU A 23 -85.50 43.94 103.79
N ALA A 24 -86.32 44.93 103.45
CA ALA A 24 -86.51 45.38 102.08
C ALA A 24 -85.23 46.03 101.51
N ASP A 25 -84.56 46.89 102.28
CA ASP A 25 -83.28 47.49 101.90
C ASP A 25 -82.17 46.44 101.75
N GLU A 26 -82.10 45.47 102.67
CA GLU A 26 -81.16 44.36 102.60
C GLU A 26 -81.44 43.44 101.41
N SER A 27 -82.71 43.13 101.14
CA SER A 27 -83.15 42.37 99.96
C SER A 27 -82.81 43.11 98.66
N SER A 28 -83.01 44.43 98.62
CA SER A 28 -82.62 45.28 97.48
C SER A 28 -81.10 45.27 97.25
N ARG A 29 -80.31 45.39 98.32
CA ARG A 29 -78.84 45.29 98.25
C ARG A 29 -78.40 43.92 97.73
N LEU A 30 -78.96 42.84 98.26
CA LEU A 30 -78.66 41.47 97.82
C LEU A 30 -79.04 41.27 96.34
N ALA A 31 -80.17 41.81 95.89
CA ALA A 31 -80.58 41.76 94.48
C ALA A 31 -79.60 42.49 93.56
N LEU A 32 -79.08 43.66 93.97
CA LEU A 32 -78.04 44.40 93.24
C LEU A 32 -76.72 43.61 93.17
N ASP A 33 -76.35 42.94 94.26
CA ASP A 33 -75.15 42.09 94.32
C ASP A 33 -75.27 40.86 93.40
N ILE A 34 -76.45 40.23 93.37
CA ILE A 34 -76.78 39.16 92.41
C ILE A 34 -76.70 39.68 90.98
N GLN A 35 -77.28 40.86 90.70
CA GLN A 35 -77.23 41.48 89.38
C GLN A 35 -75.79 41.72 88.92
N LYS A 36 -74.93 42.21 89.81
CA LYS A 36 -73.49 42.38 89.53
C LYS A 36 -72.82 41.04 89.20
N ARG A 37 -73.01 40.02 90.04
CA ARG A 37 -72.44 38.67 89.82
C ARG A 37 -72.92 38.05 88.51
N ILE A 38 -74.19 38.23 88.15
CA ILE A 38 -74.74 37.80 86.85
C ILE A 38 -74.03 38.53 85.70
N GLY A 39 -73.77 39.84 85.86
CA GLY A 39 -72.99 40.63 84.91
C GLY A 39 -71.57 40.10 84.73
N ASP A 40 -70.87 39.82 85.83
CA ASP A 40 -69.52 39.25 85.81
C ASP A 40 -69.49 37.87 85.13
N ILE A 41 -70.48 37.00 85.41
CA ILE A 41 -70.64 35.70 84.75
C ILE A 41 -70.89 35.89 83.25
N SER A 42 -71.76 36.81 82.86
CA SER A 42 -72.05 37.10 81.44
C SER A 42 -70.80 37.56 80.70
N ASN A 43 -70.00 38.44 81.32
CA ASN A 43 -68.72 38.89 80.75
C ASN A 43 -67.73 37.73 80.62
N ALA A 44 -67.59 36.89 81.64
CA ALA A 44 -66.72 35.72 81.59
C ALA A 44 -67.15 34.73 80.49
N MET A 45 -68.46 34.51 80.32
CA MET A 45 -69.00 33.68 79.24
C MET A 45 -68.70 34.26 77.86
N ASN A 46 -68.80 35.58 77.69
CA ASN A 46 -68.43 36.23 76.42
C ASN A 46 -66.93 36.07 76.12
N SER A 47 -66.07 36.17 77.14
CA SER A 47 -64.63 35.90 76.99
C SER A 47 -64.37 34.44 76.57
N VAL A 48 -65.02 33.46 77.23
CA VAL A 48 -64.90 32.04 76.85
C VAL A 48 -65.35 31.79 75.41
N VAL A 49 -66.46 32.41 74.99
CA VAL A 49 -66.92 32.30 73.59
C VAL A 49 -65.90 32.89 72.61
N SER A 50 -65.26 34.02 72.96
CA SER A 50 -64.21 34.62 72.14
C SER A 50 -63.00 33.69 72.00
N GLU A 51 -62.52 33.11 73.11
CA GLU A 51 -61.39 32.17 73.11
C GLU A 51 -61.71 30.89 72.31
N ILE A 52 -62.94 30.38 72.41
CA ILE A 52 -63.39 29.25 71.61
C ILE A 52 -63.36 29.58 70.11
N ASN A 53 -63.82 30.76 69.71
CA ASN A 53 -63.81 31.17 68.31
C ASN A 53 -62.37 31.29 67.77
N GLU A 54 -61.45 31.86 68.55
CA GLU A 54 -60.03 31.93 68.20
C GLU A 54 -59.38 30.54 68.11
N GLY A 55 -59.76 29.62 69.01
CA GLY A 55 -59.35 28.22 68.94
C GLY A 55 -59.86 27.49 67.70
N VAL A 56 -61.09 27.77 67.26
CA VAL A 56 -61.66 27.25 66.02
C VAL A 56 -60.89 27.76 64.81
N GLU A 57 -60.60 29.07 64.74
CA GLU A 57 -59.81 29.66 63.65
C GLU A 57 -58.39 29.06 63.59
N THR A 58 -57.72 28.94 64.73
CA THR A 58 -56.41 28.30 64.83
C THR A 58 -56.45 26.86 64.33
N THR A 59 -57.48 26.10 64.68
CA THR A 59 -57.67 24.72 64.24
C THR A 59 -57.88 24.62 62.73
N MET A 60 -58.60 25.58 62.12
CA MET A 60 -58.77 25.64 60.66
C MET A 60 -57.45 25.93 59.94
N THR A 61 -56.64 26.86 60.44
CA THR A 61 -55.30 27.15 59.89
C THR A 61 -54.39 25.92 60.01
N LEU A 62 -54.41 25.24 61.16
CA LEU A 62 -53.62 24.02 61.38
C LEU A 62 -54.02 22.91 60.40
N LYS A 63 -55.33 22.74 60.15
CA LYS A 63 -55.85 21.78 59.17
C LYS A 63 -55.33 22.08 57.77
N SER A 64 -55.34 23.35 57.34
CA SER A 64 -54.82 23.77 56.03
C SER A 64 -53.32 23.46 55.92
N SER A 65 -52.53 23.83 56.93
CA SER A 65 -51.08 23.57 56.95
C SER A 65 -50.76 22.08 56.90
N ASN A 66 -51.52 21.24 57.62
CA ASN A 66 -51.36 19.78 57.56
C ASN A 66 -51.69 19.21 56.17
N GLN A 67 -52.68 19.76 55.47
CA GLN A 67 -53.00 19.34 54.10
C GLN A 67 -51.86 19.68 53.13
N GLU A 68 -51.24 20.84 53.27
CA GLU A 68 -50.04 21.21 52.50
C GLU A 68 -48.86 20.29 52.80
N ALA A 69 -48.60 20.00 54.09
CA ALA A 69 -47.55 19.08 54.52
C ALA A 69 -47.73 17.67 53.93
N ILE A 70 -48.97 17.16 53.91
CA ILE A 70 -49.31 15.89 53.23
C ILE A 70 -49.01 15.98 51.72
N GLY A 71 -49.32 17.11 51.08
CA GLY A 71 -48.98 17.36 49.69
C GLY A 71 -47.48 17.28 49.42
N HIS A 72 -46.67 17.92 50.27
CA HIS A 72 -45.21 17.87 50.17
C HIS A 72 -44.64 16.47 50.40
N LEU A 73 -45.15 15.73 51.40
CA LEU A 73 -44.73 14.34 51.64
C LEU A 73 -45.04 13.43 50.44
N ASN A 74 -46.22 13.57 49.83
CA ASN A 74 -46.57 12.82 48.63
C ASN A 74 -45.65 13.17 47.45
N ALA A 75 -45.26 14.44 47.31
CA ALA A 75 -44.29 14.85 46.28
C ALA A 75 -42.90 14.24 46.55
N MET A 76 -42.46 14.19 47.82
CA MET A 76 -41.19 13.54 48.20
C MET A 76 -41.21 12.05 47.89
N VAL A 77 -42.31 11.34 48.18
CA VAL A 77 -42.45 9.91 47.85
C VAL A 77 -42.34 9.69 46.35
N LYS A 78 -43.05 10.48 45.53
CA LYS A 78 -42.93 10.40 44.06
C LYS A 78 -41.51 10.70 43.56
N GLY A 79 -40.82 11.66 44.19
CA GLY A 79 -39.43 11.96 43.90
C GLY A 79 -38.50 10.78 44.21
N ALA A 80 -38.72 10.11 45.35
CA ALA A 80 -37.96 8.92 45.73
C ALA A 80 -38.20 7.74 44.77
N GLU A 81 -39.44 7.51 44.33
CA GLU A 81 -39.78 6.50 43.32
C GLU A 81 -39.08 6.78 41.98
N GLY A 82 -39.07 8.04 41.54
CA GLY A 82 -38.35 8.46 40.33
C GLY A 82 -36.84 8.22 40.44
N MET A 83 -36.25 8.53 41.60
CA MET A 83 -34.83 8.27 41.87
C MET A 83 -34.51 6.78 41.86
N LEU A 84 -35.37 5.92 42.42
CA LEU A 84 -35.20 4.46 42.35
C LEU A 84 -35.24 3.95 40.90
N SER A 85 -36.14 4.48 40.08
CA SER A 85 -36.19 4.16 38.64
C SER A 85 -34.90 4.59 37.93
N PHE A 86 -34.38 5.77 38.25
CA PHE A 86 -33.14 6.27 37.67
C PHE A 86 -31.93 5.40 38.06
N ILE A 87 -31.83 5.02 39.34
CA ILE A 87 -30.79 4.10 39.83
C ILE A 87 -30.86 2.76 39.08
N LYS A 88 -32.07 2.21 38.87
CA LYS A 88 -32.24 0.98 38.09
C LYS A 88 -31.71 1.11 36.66
N ASN A 89 -31.99 2.23 36.00
CA ASN A 89 -31.48 2.48 34.65
C ASN A 89 -29.95 2.62 34.63
N ILE A 90 -29.36 3.29 35.61
CA ILE A 90 -27.90 3.36 35.78
C ILE A 90 -27.29 1.97 35.89
N THR A 91 -27.88 1.09 36.70
CA THR A 91 -27.39 -0.29 36.86
C THR A 91 -27.38 -1.04 35.52
N ILE A 92 -28.45 -0.91 34.72
CA ILE A 92 -28.52 -1.52 33.38
C ILE A 92 -27.40 -0.98 32.49
N SER A 93 -27.19 0.33 32.45
CA SER A 93 -26.11 0.94 31.67
C SER A 93 -24.73 0.50 32.13
N ILE A 94 -24.51 0.31 33.43
CA ILE A 94 -23.26 -0.22 33.98
C ILE A 94 -23.02 -1.66 33.50
N GLU A 95 -24.05 -2.51 33.49
CA GLU A 95 -23.94 -3.89 32.97
C GLU A 95 -23.58 -3.92 31.49
N GLU A 96 -24.17 -3.05 30.67
CA GLU A 96 -23.82 -2.91 29.25
C GLU A 96 -22.38 -2.41 29.07
N GLN A 97 -21.97 -1.44 29.89
CA GLN A 97 -20.61 -0.89 29.86
C GLN A 97 -19.56 -1.92 30.26
N LEU A 98 -19.86 -2.81 31.22
CA LEU A 98 -18.99 -3.91 31.59
C LEU A 98 -18.77 -4.88 30.42
N LYS A 99 -19.84 -5.27 29.71
CA LYS A 99 -19.74 -6.13 28.50
C LYS A 99 -18.92 -5.47 27.39
N ALA A 100 -19.11 -4.16 27.18
CA ALA A 100 -18.32 -3.41 26.22
C ALA A 100 -16.84 -3.38 26.61
N THR A 101 -16.54 -3.23 27.90
CA THR A 101 -15.17 -3.22 28.43
C THR A 101 -14.49 -4.57 28.29
N GLU A 102 -15.21 -5.68 28.52
CA GLU A 102 -14.71 -7.04 28.29
C GLU A 102 -14.38 -7.26 26.81
N THR A 103 -15.27 -6.83 25.91
CA THR A 103 -15.04 -6.90 24.47
C THR A 103 -13.81 -6.07 24.05
N LEU A 104 -13.63 -4.89 24.64
CA LEU A 104 -12.44 -4.06 24.41
C LEU A 104 -11.17 -4.77 24.87
N ALA A 105 -11.17 -5.39 26.05
CA ALA A 105 -10.03 -6.16 26.54
C ALA A 105 -9.66 -7.31 25.59
N MET A 106 -10.65 -8.07 25.13
CA MET A 106 -10.42 -9.13 24.13
C MET A 106 -9.84 -8.60 22.81
N ASN A 107 -10.27 -7.41 22.37
CA ASN A 107 -9.74 -6.78 21.17
C ASN A 107 -8.29 -6.30 21.35
N VAL A 108 -7.94 -5.80 22.54
CA VAL A 108 -6.56 -5.44 22.89
C VAL A 108 -5.65 -6.67 22.86
N ASP A 109 -6.07 -7.80 23.41
CA ASP A 109 -5.30 -9.06 23.37
C ASP A 109 -5.09 -9.54 21.92
N LYS A 110 -6.13 -9.48 21.08
CA LYS A 110 -6.03 -9.80 19.66
C LYS A 110 -5.05 -8.88 18.93
N LEU A 111 -5.08 -7.57 19.23
CA LEU A 111 -4.15 -6.60 18.65
C LEU A 111 -2.71 -6.89 19.05
N ALA A 112 -2.47 -7.33 20.29
CA ALA A 112 -1.14 -7.75 20.73
C ALA A 112 -0.64 -8.96 19.91
N GLY A 113 -1.51 -9.95 19.66
CA GLY A 113 -1.22 -11.10 18.79
C GLY A 113 -0.88 -10.69 17.36
N ILE A 114 -1.70 -9.84 16.74
CA ILE A 114 -1.46 -9.32 15.38
C ILE A 114 -0.14 -8.55 15.32
N THR A 115 0.19 -7.78 16.36
CA THR A 115 1.45 -7.03 16.42
C THR A 115 2.65 -7.97 16.47
N ALA A 116 2.58 -9.05 17.25
CA ALA A 116 3.63 -10.07 17.30
C ALA A 116 3.80 -10.79 15.95
N ASP A 117 2.71 -11.16 15.29
CA ASP A 117 2.75 -11.77 13.96
C ASP A 117 3.36 -10.81 12.92
N SER A 118 3.01 -9.53 12.99
CA SER A 118 3.58 -8.49 12.13
C SER A 118 5.08 -8.30 12.36
N GLN A 119 5.57 -8.40 13.60
CA GLN A 119 7.00 -8.36 13.90
C GLN A 119 7.72 -9.56 13.28
N ASN A 120 7.20 -10.77 13.46
CA ASN A 120 7.76 -11.99 12.86
C ASN A 120 7.82 -11.89 11.33
N ALA A 121 6.76 -11.42 10.69
CA ALA A 121 6.71 -11.22 9.23
C ALA A 121 7.75 -10.18 8.75
N THR A 122 7.97 -9.12 9.54
CA THR A 122 8.97 -8.10 9.22
C THR A 122 10.40 -8.66 9.34
N GLU A 123 10.66 -9.49 10.35
CA GLU A 123 11.96 -10.17 10.50
C GLU A 123 12.22 -11.19 9.38
N GLU A 124 11.20 -11.93 8.95
CA GLU A 124 11.28 -12.82 7.79
C GLU A 124 11.58 -12.05 6.50
N ALA A 125 10.83 -10.97 6.23
CA ALA A 125 11.10 -10.10 5.08
C ALA A 125 12.53 -9.52 5.10
N GLY A 126 13.04 -9.18 6.29
CA GLY A 126 14.43 -8.73 6.45
C GLY A 126 15.46 -9.80 6.05
N ARG A 127 15.20 -11.07 6.38
CA ARG A 127 16.05 -12.21 5.97
C ARG A 127 16.00 -12.45 4.46
N ASP A 128 14.81 -12.39 3.86
CA ASP A 128 14.63 -12.56 2.41
C ASP A 128 15.34 -11.46 1.61
N VAL A 129 15.30 -10.23 2.09
CA VAL A 129 16.03 -9.10 1.48
C VAL A 129 17.53 -9.37 1.48
N GLU A 130 18.07 -9.93 2.56
CA GLU A 130 19.49 -10.24 2.65
C GLU A 130 19.89 -11.39 1.71
N GLU A 131 19.09 -12.46 1.61
CA GLU A 131 19.30 -13.53 0.64
C GLU A 131 19.23 -13.00 -0.81
N HIS A 132 18.26 -12.13 -1.10
CA HIS A 132 18.15 -11.50 -2.42
C HIS A 132 19.35 -10.62 -2.74
N ARG A 133 19.90 -9.91 -1.75
CA ARG A 133 21.12 -9.11 -1.90
C ARG A 133 22.28 -9.99 -2.34
N GLU A 134 22.47 -11.16 -1.71
CA GLU A 134 23.52 -12.11 -2.07
C GLU A 134 23.37 -12.64 -3.49
N LYS A 135 22.18 -13.12 -3.86
CA LYS A 135 21.89 -13.60 -5.24
C LYS A 135 22.10 -12.51 -6.28
N THR A 136 21.76 -11.26 -5.95
CA THR A 136 21.98 -10.12 -6.85
C THR A 136 23.47 -9.87 -7.07
N MET A 137 24.30 -9.99 -6.04
CA MET A 137 25.76 -9.88 -6.18
C MET A 137 26.34 -11.01 -7.04
N GLU A 138 25.83 -12.24 -6.88
CA GLU A 138 26.21 -13.37 -7.74
C GLU A 138 25.86 -13.10 -9.20
N ASN A 139 24.64 -12.62 -9.49
CA ASN A 139 24.21 -12.26 -10.83
C ASN A 139 25.09 -11.17 -11.46
N VAL A 140 25.50 -10.16 -10.70
CA VAL A 140 26.44 -9.13 -11.17
C VAL A 140 27.80 -9.74 -11.53
N SER A 141 28.30 -10.67 -10.72
CA SER A 141 29.55 -11.38 -10.99
C SER A 141 29.46 -12.25 -12.26
N LEU A 142 28.36 -12.97 -12.42
CA LEU A 142 28.08 -13.77 -13.61
C LEU A 142 28.01 -12.89 -14.86
N SER A 143 27.34 -11.75 -14.78
CA SER A 143 27.25 -10.78 -15.88
C SER A 143 28.63 -10.27 -16.30
N LYS A 144 29.52 -9.94 -15.34
CA LYS A 144 30.92 -9.61 -15.63
C LYS A 144 31.66 -10.74 -16.34
N SER A 145 31.44 -11.98 -15.91
CA SER A 145 32.05 -13.17 -16.53
C SER A 145 31.57 -13.36 -17.97
N ILE A 146 30.27 -13.22 -18.23
CA ILE A 146 29.69 -13.26 -19.58
C ILE A 146 30.27 -12.15 -20.45
N LYS A 147 30.40 -10.93 -19.93
CA LYS A 147 31.04 -9.82 -20.66
C LYS A 147 32.48 -10.17 -21.05
N GLY A 148 33.25 -10.74 -20.12
CA GLY A 148 34.61 -11.20 -20.38
C GLY A 148 34.68 -12.29 -21.46
N ILE A 149 33.76 -13.27 -21.42
CA ILE A 149 33.66 -14.32 -22.45
C ILE A 149 33.31 -13.72 -23.81
N SER A 150 32.34 -12.81 -23.86
CA SER A 150 31.94 -12.11 -25.09
C SER A 150 33.11 -11.35 -25.72
N THR A 151 33.90 -10.62 -24.93
CA THR A 151 35.10 -9.93 -25.41
C THR A 151 36.14 -10.92 -25.94
N LYS A 152 36.38 -12.03 -25.24
CA LYS A 152 37.31 -13.08 -25.70
C LYS A 152 36.85 -13.72 -27.01
N LEU A 153 35.56 -14.02 -27.12
CA LEU A 153 34.97 -14.61 -28.33
C LEU A 153 35.08 -13.64 -29.51
N ASN A 154 34.78 -12.36 -29.32
CA ASN A 154 34.93 -11.35 -30.37
C ASN A 154 36.38 -11.25 -30.85
N ASN A 155 37.34 -11.20 -29.92
CA ASN A 155 38.76 -11.19 -30.25
C ASN A 155 39.20 -12.47 -30.98
N PHE A 156 38.65 -13.62 -30.60
CA PHE A 156 38.91 -14.89 -31.28
C PHE A 156 38.38 -14.85 -32.72
N VAL A 157 37.15 -14.38 -32.94
CA VAL A 157 36.55 -14.26 -34.28
C VAL A 157 37.38 -13.33 -35.17
N MET A 158 37.81 -12.17 -34.66
CA MET A 158 38.67 -11.25 -35.41
C MET A 158 39.99 -11.91 -35.82
N LYS A 159 40.72 -12.50 -34.85
CA LYS A 159 41.99 -13.19 -35.13
C LYS A 159 41.83 -14.37 -36.08
N PHE A 160 40.70 -15.07 -35.98
CA PHE A 160 40.39 -16.19 -36.86
C PHE A 160 40.12 -15.71 -38.29
N ASP A 161 39.38 -14.62 -38.47
CA ASP A 161 39.16 -14.02 -39.79
C ASP A 161 40.47 -13.53 -40.42
N ASP A 162 41.32 -12.85 -39.64
CA ASP A 162 42.65 -12.40 -40.08
C ASP A 162 43.52 -13.58 -40.50
N ALA A 163 43.56 -14.66 -39.72
CA ALA A 163 44.31 -15.86 -40.07
C ALA A 163 43.80 -16.53 -41.36
N LEU A 164 42.47 -16.53 -41.58
CA LEU A 164 41.90 -17.01 -42.83
C LEU A 164 42.27 -16.10 -44.02
N ASN A 165 42.24 -14.77 -43.82
CA ASN A 165 42.67 -13.81 -44.85
C ASN A 165 44.12 -14.08 -45.27
N GLU A 166 45.03 -14.19 -44.30
CA GLU A 166 46.45 -14.46 -44.54
C GLU A 166 46.68 -15.78 -45.26
N GLU A 167 46.03 -16.87 -44.83
CA GLU A 167 46.16 -18.18 -45.48
C GLU A 167 45.68 -18.15 -46.94
N LEU A 168 44.56 -17.46 -47.19
CA LEU A 168 44.01 -17.31 -48.53
C LEU A 168 44.91 -16.47 -49.42
N PHE A 169 45.46 -15.36 -48.92
CA PHE A 169 46.42 -14.55 -49.68
C PHE A 169 47.71 -15.30 -49.98
N ASN A 170 48.29 -15.99 -48.99
CA ASN A 170 49.50 -16.79 -49.17
C ASN A 170 49.30 -17.89 -50.23
N THR A 171 48.15 -18.57 -50.21
CA THR A 171 47.80 -19.56 -51.23
C THR A 171 47.65 -18.91 -52.60
N GLY A 172 47.04 -17.74 -52.66
CA GLY A 172 46.88 -16.97 -53.90
C GLY A 172 48.22 -16.51 -54.49
N GLU A 173 49.15 -16.05 -53.66
CA GLU A 173 50.51 -15.68 -54.07
C GLU A 173 51.29 -16.89 -54.60
N GLN A 174 51.20 -18.04 -53.92
CA GLN A 174 51.81 -19.28 -54.40
C GLN A 174 51.28 -19.66 -55.77
N LEU A 175 49.96 -19.54 -55.98
CA LEU A 175 49.35 -19.80 -57.27
C LEU A 175 49.84 -18.81 -58.34
N ALA A 176 49.97 -17.52 -58.01
CA ALA A 176 50.51 -16.51 -58.91
C ALA A 176 51.94 -16.85 -59.38
N GLU A 177 52.82 -17.26 -58.47
CA GLU A 177 54.18 -17.66 -58.81
C GLU A 177 54.22 -18.93 -59.67
N ILE A 178 53.35 -19.91 -59.41
CA ILE A 178 53.22 -21.11 -60.24
C ILE A 178 52.78 -20.74 -61.66
N MET A 179 51.79 -19.85 -61.79
CA MET A 179 51.30 -19.37 -63.10
C MET A 179 52.36 -18.62 -63.90
N LYS A 180 53.26 -17.91 -63.21
CA LYS A 180 54.40 -17.22 -63.84
C LYS A 180 55.47 -18.20 -64.33
N ALA A 181 55.65 -19.32 -63.63
CA ALA A 181 56.63 -20.34 -63.98
C ALA A 181 56.16 -21.29 -65.11
N GLY A 182 54.85 -21.41 -65.34
CA GLY A 182 54.30 -22.28 -66.38
C GLY A 182 52.79 -22.16 -66.58
N LYS A 183 52.29 -22.72 -67.68
CA LYS A 183 50.85 -22.74 -67.98
C LYS A 183 50.13 -23.72 -67.04
N ILE A 184 49.06 -23.26 -66.41
CA ILE A 184 48.14 -24.09 -65.63
C ILE A 184 46.81 -24.31 -66.39
N ASP A 185 46.03 -25.29 -65.96
CA ASP A 185 44.69 -25.56 -66.48
C ASP A 185 43.67 -25.82 -65.34
N ASN A 186 42.42 -26.12 -65.71
CA ASN A 186 41.36 -26.39 -64.73
C ASN A 186 41.63 -27.66 -63.90
N ALA A 187 42.31 -28.66 -64.48
CA ALA A 187 42.64 -29.89 -63.77
C ALA A 187 43.68 -29.64 -62.67
N PHE A 188 44.67 -28.78 -62.95
CA PHE A 188 45.60 -28.26 -61.96
C PHE A 188 44.86 -27.56 -60.82
N LEU A 189 43.93 -26.63 -61.11
CA LEU A 189 43.18 -25.93 -60.06
C LEU A 189 42.32 -26.88 -59.21
N MET A 190 41.75 -27.94 -59.80
CA MET A 190 41.02 -28.97 -59.05
C MET A 190 41.93 -29.74 -58.08
N GLN A 191 43.17 -30.05 -58.50
CA GLN A 191 44.14 -30.73 -57.64
C GLN A 191 44.71 -29.78 -56.58
N PHE A 192 45.04 -28.56 -56.96
CA PHE A 192 45.55 -27.51 -56.07
C PHE A 192 44.53 -27.17 -54.97
N SER A 193 43.23 -27.15 -55.29
CA SER A 193 42.15 -27.04 -54.32
C SER A 193 42.14 -28.15 -53.26
N LYS A 194 42.37 -29.41 -53.66
CA LYS A 194 42.46 -30.53 -52.71
C LYS A 194 43.68 -30.44 -51.80
N GLU A 195 44.81 -29.96 -52.33
CA GLU A 195 46.08 -29.85 -51.59
C GLU A 195 46.08 -28.67 -50.60
N THR A 196 45.62 -27.52 -51.06
CA THR A 196 45.54 -26.28 -50.27
C THR A 196 44.33 -26.27 -49.35
N GLY A 197 43.27 -27.01 -49.68
CA GLY A 197 42.00 -26.99 -48.94
C GLY A 197 41.13 -25.77 -49.24
N ILE A 198 41.52 -24.95 -50.23
CA ILE A 198 40.70 -23.84 -50.72
C ILE A 198 39.61 -24.40 -51.62
N SER A 199 38.37 -24.00 -51.36
CA SER A 199 37.19 -24.55 -52.03
C SER A 199 37.17 -24.22 -53.52
N GLU A 200 37.45 -22.98 -53.88
CA GLU A 200 37.25 -22.49 -55.24
C GLU A 200 38.32 -21.50 -55.68
N PHE A 201 38.69 -21.57 -56.96
CA PHE A 201 39.61 -20.66 -57.62
C PHE A 201 38.95 -20.10 -58.86
N TYR A 202 39.02 -18.79 -59.06
CA TYR A 202 38.53 -18.10 -60.24
C TYR A 202 39.67 -17.23 -60.77
N ILE A 203 40.18 -17.58 -61.94
CA ILE A 203 41.28 -16.88 -62.58
C ILE A 203 40.72 -16.10 -63.76
N THR A 204 40.84 -14.79 -63.71
CA THR A 204 40.32 -13.91 -64.76
C THR A 204 41.40 -13.45 -65.73
N ASN A 205 40.99 -13.06 -66.93
CA ASN A 205 41.82 -12.28 -67.84
C ASN A 205 41.77 -10.78 -67.49
N GLY A 206 42.50 -9.95 -68.24
CA GLY A 206 42.57 -8.50 -67.99
C GLY A 206 41.25 -7.73 -68.20
N LYS A 207 40.20 -8.40 -68.69
CA LYS A 207 38.84 -7.86 -68.79
C LYS A 207 37.93 -8.31 -67.64
N GLY A 208 38.45 -9.07 -66.66
CA GLY A 208 37.70 -9.58 -65.52
C GLY A 208 36.89 -10.84 -65.81
N VAL A 209 37.02 -11.45 -66.99
CA VAL A 209 36.31 -12.69 -67.34
C VAL A 209 37.06 -13.91 -66.82
N THR A 210 36.40 -14.77 -66.06
CA THR A 210 36.96 -16.02 -65.54
C THR A 210 37.27 -16.98 -66.68
N VAL A 211 38.55 -17.26 -66.88
CA VAL A 211 39.07 -18.15 -67.92
C VAL A 211 39.48 -19.52 -67.39
N LEU A 212 39.90 -19.60 -66.12
CA LEU A 212 40.20 -20.87 -65.45
C LEU A 212 39.49 -20.94 -64.11
N SER A 213 38.96 -22.11 -63.79
CA SER A 213 38.35 -22.38 -62.48
C SER A 213 38.27 -23.88 -62.21
N ASN A 214 38.33 -24.26 -60.94
CA ASN A 214 37.96 -25.60 -60.47
C ASN A 214 36.44 -25.77 -60.31
N ASN A 215 35.66 -24.69 -60.44
CA ASN A 215 34.20 -24.70 -60.52
C ASN A 215 33.76 -24.44 -61.98
N PRO A 216 33.28 -25.45 -62.72
CA PRO A 216 32.86 -25.28 -64.12
C PRO A 216 31.79 -24.21 -64.33
N ALA A 217 30.89 -23.99 -63.35
CA ALA A 217 29.85 -22.97 -63.42
C ALA A 217 30.41 -21.53 -63.33
N GLY A 218 31.66 -21.37 -62.85
CA GLY A 218 32.34 -20.10 -62.76
C GLY A 218 32.99 -19.62 -64.05
N ILE A 219 33.21 -20.51 -65.03
CA ILE A 219 33.90 -20.17 -66.27
C ILE A 219 33.01 -19.23 -67.09
N GLY A 220 33.58 -18.10 -67.53
CA GLY A 220 32.86 -17.04 -68.23
C GLY A 220 32.19 -16.01 -67.32
N PHE A 221 32.16 -16.22 -65.99
CA PHE A 221 31.70 -15.19 -65.05
C PHE A 221 32.61 -13.96 -65.12
N THR A 222 32.02 -12.77 -65.18
CA THR A 222 32.75 -11.51 -65.34
C THR A 222 32.65 -10.69 -64.07
N ILE A 223 33.81 -10.23 -63.58
CA ILE A 223 33.89 -9.25 -62.50
C ILE A 223 33.68 -7.87 -63.13
N GLU A 224 32.52 -7.27 -62.87
CA GLU A 224 32.08 -6.00 -63.46
C GLU A 224 32.38 -4.79 -62.54
N ASP A 225 32.51 -3.60 -63.12
CA ASP A 225 32.59 -2.32 -62.39
C ASP A 225 31.18 -1.85 -61.94
N ASP A 226 30.34 -2.78 -61.47
CA ASP A 226 28.99 -2.49 -60.99
C ASP A 226 28.89 -2.71 -59.46
N PRO A 227 28.72 -1.62 -58.66
CA PRO A 227 28.57 -1.69 -57.21
C PRO A 227 27.44 -2.57 -56.69
N GLN A 228 26.47 -2.95 -57.54
CA GLN A 228 25.38 -3.87 -57.15
C GLN A 228 25.82 -5.33 -57.13
N THR A 229 26.98 -5.67 -57.69
CA THR A 229 27.47 -7.04 -57.75
C THR A 229 28.34 -7.39 -56.54
N GLN A 230 28.17 -8.61 -56.01
CA GLN A 230 28.99 -9.12 -54.92
C GLN A 230 30.49 -9.17 -55.26
N ALA A 231 30.84 -9.32 -56.53
CA ALA A 231 32.21 -9.39 -57.01
C ALA A 231 32.85 -8.00 -57.24
N TYR A 232 32.07 -6.91 -57.21
CA TYR A 232 32.55 -5.54 -57.45
C TYR A 232 33.85 -5.15 -56.74
N PRO A 233 34.04 -5.47 -55.44
CA PRO A 233 35.28 -5.08 -54.75
C PRO A 233 36.54 -5.61 -55.43
N PHE A 234 36.49 -6.78 -56.07
CA PHE A 234 37.62 -7.36 -56.78
C PHE A 234 37.98 -6.61 -58.06
N TYR A 235 37.06 -5.85 -58.67
CA TYR A 235 37.34 -5.04 -59.86
C TYR A 235 38.45 -4.00 -59.62
N ALA A 236 38.60 -3.53 -58.38
CA ALA A 236 39.68 -2.62 -57.99
C ALA A 236 41.08 -3.19 -58.28
N ILE A 237 41.24 -4.52 -58.26
CA ILE A 237 42.52 -5.21 -58.55
C ILE A 237 42.90 -5.06 -60.04
N LEU A 238 41.92 -4.99 -60.95
CA LEU A 238 42.19 -4.73 -62.38
C LEU A 238 42.62 -3.27 -62.62
N LYS A 239 42.18 -2.34 -61.76
CA LYS A 239 42.58 -0.92 -61.80
C LYS A 239 43.96 -0.70 -61.17
N ASP A 240 44.25 -1.36 -60.06
CA ASP A 240 45.54 -1.30 -59.36
C ASP A 240 46.03 -2.73 -59.03
N PRO A 241 47.00 -3.27 -59.79
CA PRO A 241 47.57 -4.60 -59.56
C PRO A 241 48.23 -4.80 -58.18
N LYS A 242 48.55 -3.71 -57.45
CA LYS A 242 49.07 -3.81 -56.08
C LYS A 242 47.96 -3.97 -55.05
N HIS A 243 46.72 -3.72 -55.43
CA HIS A 243 45.57 -3.84 -54.56
C HIS A 243 45.24 -5.31 -54.31
N ARG A 244 44.83 -5.60 -53.08
CA ARG A 244 44.33 -6.90 -52.64
C ARG A 244 43.02 -6.68 -51.93
N VAL A 245 42.10 -7.62 -52.10
CA VAL A 245 40.74 -7.50 -51.58
C VAL A 245 40.46 -8.74 -50.76
N ALA A 246 40.03 -8.53 -49.52
CA ALA A 246 39.47 -9.57 -48.67
C ALA A 246 38.05 -9.19 -48.30
N GLN A 247 37.11 -10.09 -48.57
CA GLN A 247 35.72 -9.92 -48.15
C GLN A 247 35.48 -10.61 -46.81
N ALA A 248 34.55 -10.05 -46.04
CA ALA A 248 34.00 -10.74 -44.89
C ALA A 248 33.28 -12.02 -45.36
N MET A 249 33.18 -13.00 -44.46
CA MET A 249 32.33 -14.18 -44.71
C MET A 249 30.91 -13.70 -45.03
N MET A 250 30.41 -14.09 -46.19
CA MET A 250 29.10 -13.68 -46.65
C MET A 250 28.41 -14.80 -47.42
N ARG A 251 27.09 -14.70 -47.49
CA ARG A 251 26.26 -15.61 -48.26
C ARG A 251 26.38 -15.26 -49.74
N ARG A 252 26.56 -16.25 -50.61
CA ARG A 252 26.68 -16.04 -52.06
C ARG A 252 25.32 -15.90 -52.73
N ASP A 253 25.26 -15.06 -53.74
CA ASP A 253 24.05 -14.82 -54.54
C ASP A 253 23.67 -16.02 -55.43
N ILE A 254 24.61 -16.94 -55.68
CA ILE A 254 24.46 -18.04 -56.65
C ILE A 254 23.78 -19.27 -56.02
N ASP A 255 24.14 -19.63 -54.78
CA ASP A 255 23.74 -20.89 -54.15
C ASP A 255 23.44 -20.82 -52.65
N ASP A 256 23.33 -19.60 -52.10
CA ASP A 256 23.03 -19.33 -50.68
C ASP A 256 24.04 -19.91 -49.68
N LYS A 257 25.21 -20.38 -50.14
CA LYS A 257 26.27 -20.88 -49.27
C LYS A 257 27.14 -19.74 -48.73
N TYR A 258 27.70 -19.95 -47.55
CA TYR A 258 28.62 -18.98 -46.94
C TYR A 258 30.03 -19.20 -47.46
N PHE A 259 30.61 -18.13 -47.99
CA PHE A 259 31.97 -18.09 -48.49
C PHE A 259 32.72 -16.87 -47.99
N LYS A 260 34.02 -17.06 -47.82
CA LYS A 260 34.99 -16.00 -47.69
C LYS A 260 35.79 -15.93 -48.99
N PHE A 261 35.89 -14.74 -49.56
CA PHE A 261 36.64 -14.52 -50.79
C PHE A 261 37.80 -13.57 -50.56
N VAL A 262 38.93 -13.89 -51.17
CA VAL A 262 40.02 -12.94 -51.37
C VAL A 262 40.38 -12.86 -52.85
N GLY A 263 41.00 -11.76 -53.23
CA GLY A 263 41.47 -11.53 -54.59
C GLY A 263 42.80 -10.78 -54.57
N LEU A 264 43.67 -11.20 -55.47
CA LEU A 264 44.95 -10.56 -55.73
C LEU A 264 45.20 -10.53 -57.25
N SER A 265 46.12 -9.69 -57.68
CA SER A 265 46.47 -9.61 -59.10
C SER A 265 47.29 -10.82 -59.53
N ARG A 266 47.10 -11.21 -60.79
CA ARG A 266 47.98 -12.15 -61.49
C ARG A 266 49.36 -11.54 -61.72
N THR A 267 50.39 -12.38 -61.73
CA THR A 267 51.79 -11.96 -61.94
C THR A 267 52.32 -12.31 -63.33
N ASP A 268 51.62 -13.17 -64.06
CA ASP A 268 51.95 -13.61 -65.42
C ASP A 268 51.36 -12.68 -66.49
N GLU A 269 50.12 -12.25 -66.30
CA GLU A 269 49.41 -11.30 -67.16
C GLU A 269 48.41 -10.45 -66.36
N SER A 270 47.76 -9.48 -67.00
CA SER A 270 46.67 -8.72 -66.35
C SER A 270 45.47 -9.63 -66.08
N GLY A 271 44.97 -9.61 -64.85
CA GLY A 271 43.82 -10.38 -64.39
C GLY A 271 43.83 -10.57 -62.88
N ILE A 272 42.82 -11.26 -62.37
CA ILE A 272 42.61 -11.50 -60.93
C ILE A 272 42.75 -12.99 -60.64
N ILE A 273 43.39 -13.31 -59.53
CA ILE A 273 43.30 -14.61 -58.86
C ILE A 273 42.34 -14.41 -57.70
N GLN A 274 41.13 -14.94 -57.80
CA GLN A 274 40.14 -14.93 -56.73
C GLN A 274 40.04 -16.32 -56.11
N LEU A 275 40.17 -16.38 -54.78
CA LEU A 275 40.06 -17.61 -54.00
C LEU A 275 38.80 -17.54 -53.14
N GLY A 276 38.04 -18.62 -53.13
CA GLY A 276 36.85 -18.79 -52.32
C GLY A 276 37.03 -19.94 -51.34
N LEU A 277 36.70 -19.71 -50.08
CA LEU A 277 36.70 -20.73 -49.04
C LEU A 277 35.32 -20.82 -48.42
N SER A 278 34.71 -22.00 -48.53
CA SER A 278 33.36 -22.27 -48.04
C SER A 278 33.35 -22.48 -46.52
N LEU A 279 32.24 -22.12 -45.87
CA LEU A 279 32.05 -22.39 -44.45
C LEU A 279 32.16 -23.88 -44.12
N GLU A 280 31.63 -24.75 -44.99
CA GLU A 280 31.72 -26.21 -44.81
C GLU A 280 33.18 -26.68 -44.80
N ASP A 281 34.03 -26.15 -45.67
CA ASP A 281 35.43 -26.54 -45.74
C ASP A 281 36.26 -25.90 -44.62
N ILE A 282 35.89 -24.71 -44.15
CA ILE A 282 36.41 -24.14 -42.89
C ILE A 282 36.09 -25.05 -41.70
N MET A 283 34.87 -25.60 -41.64
CA MET A 283 34.51 -26.55 -40.58
C MET A 283 35.28 -27.88 -40.70
N LYS A 284 35.60 -28.31 -41.94
CA LYS A 284 36.46 -29.48 -42.21
C LYS A 284 37.96 -29.19 -41.99
N PHE A 285 38.38 -27.93 -41.95
CA PHE A 285 39.76 -27.49 -41.69
C PHE A 285 40.30 -27.92 -40.31
N ARG A 286 39.46 -28.52 -39.46
CA ARG A 286 39.83 -29.22 -38.21
C ARG A 286 40.93 -30.30 -38.36
N GLY A 287 41.41 -30.61 -39.55
CA GLY A 287 42.26 -31.78 -39.82
C GLY A 287 43.77 -31.59 -40.03
N ARG A 288 44.35 -30.37 -40.00
CA ARG A 288 45.82 -30.22 -40.13
C ARG A 288 46.56 -29.96 -38.81
N TYR A 289 45.97 -29.21 -37.87
CA TYR A 289 46.56 -29.04 -36.53
C TYR A 289 46.26 -30.19 -35.55
N ALA A 290 45.27 -31.04 -35.84
CA ALA A 290 45.00 -32.26 -35.04
C ALA A 290 45.94 -33.44 -35.40
N ARG A 291 46.77 -33.32 -36.45
CA ARG A 291 47.72 -34.35 -36.89
C ARG A 291 49.15 -34.15 -36.38
N LEU A 292 49.37 -33.18 -35.49
CA LEU A 292 50.64 -33.00 -34.75
C LEU A 292 50.50 -33.45 -33.29
N LYS A 293 50.00 -34.67 -33.10
CA LYS A 293 50.28 -35.50 -31.92
C LYS A 293 50.71 -36.88 -32.39
#